data_AF-A0A9P8GPZ7-F1
#
_entry.id   AF-A0A9P8GPZ7-F1
#
_cell.length_a   1.000
_cell.length_b   1.000
_cell.length_c   1.000
_cell.angle_alpha   90.00
_cell.angle_beta   90.00
_cell.angle_gamma   90.00
#
_symmetry.space_group_name_H-M   'P 1'
#
loop_
_entity.id
_entity.type
_entity.pdbx_description
1 polymer ?
#
loop_
_entity_poly.entity_id
_entity_poly.type
_entity_poly.pdbx_seq_one_letter_code
_entity_poly.pdbx_strand_id
1 'polypeptide(L)'
;MILGVAARSISNEKRLSNEISLAFNVMAQKDNDVNIGIARATRADSVAMKTIAIVTLTFLPATYVSAILGMNFFSYNPDTHGGHITYSPDLWLYFVVSIPLTIAVLTIWWVWQRREEMVQDSENLTEKAAESAGTETSSSRSG
;
A
#
# COMPACT_ATOMS: atom_id res chain seq x y z
N MET A 1 33.27 41.82 -41.94
CA MET A 1 33.92 40.89 -40.98
C MET A 1 33.02 40.50 -39.81
N ILE A 2 32.29 41.44 -39.19
CA ILE A 2 31.46 41.21 -37.98
C ILE A 2 30.30 40.22 -38.19
N LEU A 3 29.64 40.26 -39.36
CA LEU A 3 28.52 39.36 -39.70
C LEU A 3 28.90 37.87 -39.71
N GLY A 4 30.13 37.55 -40.13
CA GLY A 4 30.60 36.16 -40.21
C GLY A 4 30.86 35.53 -38.84
N VAL A 5 31.22 36.34 -37.85
CA VAL A 5 31.40 35.91 -36.46
C VAL A 5 30.03 35.64 -35.81
N ALA A 6 29.06 36.53 -36.04
CA ALA A 6 27.69 36.37 -35.55
C ALA A 6 26.99 35.14 -36.14
N ALA A 7 27.17 34.85 -37.42
CA ALA A 7 26.60 33.65 -38.04
C ALA A 7 27.15 32.35 -37.42
N ARG A 8 28.44 32.34 -37.06
CA ARG A 8 29.10 31.20 -36.41
C ARG A 8 28.65 31.02 -34.96
N SER A 9 28.44 32.11 -34.22
CA SER A 9 27.95 32.03 -32.83
C SER A 9 26.52 31.49 -32.77
N ILE A 10 25.62 31.99 -33.63
CA ILE A 10 24.22 31.54 -33.70
C ILE A 10 24.12 30.06 -34.08
N SER A 11 24.99 29.59 -34.99
CA SER A 11 25.06 28.18 -35.37
C SER A 11 25.50 27.28 -34.21
N ASN A 12 26.55 27.67 -33.49
CA ASN A 12 27.04 26.91 -32.34
C ASN A 12 26.02 26.89 -31.20
N GLU A 13 25.32 28.01 -30.98
CA GLU A 13 24.28 28.14 -29.97
C GLU A 13 23.10 27.20 -30.23
N LYS A 14 22.65 27.09 -31.49
CA LYS A 14 21.60 26.12 -31.87
C LYS A 14 22.04 24.67 -31.66
N ARG A 15 23.29 24.34 -31.99
CA ARG A 15 23.82 22.98 -31.81
C ARG A 15 23.94 22.64 -30.32
N LEU A 16 24.45 23.56 -29.51
CA LEU A 16 24.49 23.44 -28.06
C LEU A 16 23.10 23.28 -27.47
N SER A 17 22.13 24.12 -27.86
CA SER A 17 20.75 24.02 -27.39
C SER A 17 20.11 22.67 -27.72
N ASN A 18 20.37 22.13 -28.92
CA ASN A 18 19.87 20.82 -29.32
C ASN A 18 20.50 19.68 -28.52
N GLU A 19 21.82 19.74 -28.28
CA GLU A 19 22.57 18.77 -27.49
C GLU A 19 22.16 18.80 -26.00
N ILE A 20 21.96 20.00 -25.44
CA ILE A 20 21.44 20.22 -24.09
C ILE A 20 20.04 19.62 -23.95
N SER A 21 19.16 19.84 -24.93
CA SER A 21 17.78 19.31 -24.90
C SER A 21 17.76 17.79 -24.92
N LEU A 22 18.63 17.16 -25.72
CA LEU A 22 18.82 15.71 -25.73
C LEU A 22 19.34 15.20 -24.38
N ALA A 23 20.37 15.86 -23.83
CA ALA A 23 20.93 15.51 -22.53
C ALA A 23 19.87 15.59 -21.42
N PHE A 24 19.03 16.62 -21.42
CA PHE A 24 17.92 16.74 -20.48
C PHE A 24 16.89 15.62 -20.62
N ASN A 25 16.52 15.24 -21.84
CA ASN A 25 15.59 14.13 -22.05
C ASN A 25 16.18 12.79 -21.58
N VAL A 26 17.48 12.56 -21.80
CA VAL A 26 18.18 11.35 -21.32
C VAL A 26 18.30 11.35 -19.80
N MET A 27 18.59 12.49 -19.18
CA MET A 27 18.61 12.65 -17.73
C MET A 27 17.22 12.36 -17.14
N ALA A 28 16.17 12.92 -17.72
CA ALA A 28 14.79 12.66 -17.29
C ALA A 28 14.42 11.17 -17.42
N GLN A 29 14.89 10.47 -18.46
CA GLN A 29 14.72 9.01 -18.55
C GLN A 29 15.47 8.26 -17.45
N LYS A 30 16.71 8.66 -17.16
CA LYS A 30 17.53 8.06 -16.10
C LYS A 30 16.90 8.27 -14.72
N ASP A 31 16.37 9.47 -14.47
CA ASP A 31 15.66 9.81 -13.25
C ASP A 31 14.37 9.00 -13.11
N ASN A 32 13.65 8.76 -14.20
CA ASN A 32 12.48 7.88 -14.20
C ASN A 32 12.82 6.43 -13.82
N ASP A 33 13.90 5.87 -14.37
CA ASP A 33 14.35 4.51 -14.01
C ASP A 33 14.71 4.41 -12.51
N VAL A 34 15.43 5.41 -12.00
CA VAL A 34 15.75 5.50 -10.57
C VAL A 34 14.48 5.64 -9.74
N ASN A 35 13.55 6.49 -10.17
CA ASN A 35 12.26 6.69 -9.51
C ASN A 35 11.41 5.41 -9.51
N ILE A 36 11.45 4.59 -10.57
CA ILE A 36 10.78 3.28 -10.61
C ILE A 36 11.42 2.32 -9.60
N GLY A 37 12.75 2.29 -9.51
CA GLY A 37 13.48 1.50 -8.51
C GLY A 37 13.13 1.90 -7.08
N ILE A 38 13.10 3.22 -6.81
CA ILE A 38 12.67 3.78 -5.53
C ILE A 38 11.21 3.42 -5.28
N ALA A 39 10.30 3.62 -6.24
CA ALA A 39 8.89 3.30 -6.09
C ALA A 39 8.66 1.82 -5.78
N ARG A 40 9.43 0.90 -6.38
CA ARG A 40 9.38 -0.54 -6.04
C ARG A 40 9.85 -0.80 -4.60
N ALA A 41 10.96 -0.20 -4.18
CA ALA A 41 11.44 -0.33 -2.81
C ALA A 41 10.45 0.27 -1.79
N THR A 42 9.89 1.44 -2.08
CA THR A 42 8.87 2.12 -1.28
C THR A 42 7.56 1.32 -1.24
N ARG A 43 7.17 0.62 -2.30
CA ARG A 43 6.00 -0.28 -2.27
C ARG A 43 6.16 -1.38 -1.23
N ALA A 44 7.32 -2.03 -1.16
CA ALA A 44 7.59 -3.07 -0.16
C ALA A 44 7.54 -2.51 1.28
N ASP A 45 8.15 -1.33 1.49
CA ASP A 45 8.09 -0.62 2.77
C ASP A 45 6.66 -0.20 3.16
N SER A 46 5.86 0.22 2.17
CA SER A 46 4.45 0.56 2.36
C SER A 46 3.60 -0.62 2.80
N VAL A 47 3.91 -1.85 2.34
CA VAL A 47 3.24 -3.06 2.81
C VAL A 47 3.55 -3.29 4.29
N ALA A 48 4.81 -3.19 4.70
CA ALA A 48 5.20 -3.33 6.10
C ALA A 48 4.52 -2.27 6.99
N MET A 49 4.48 -1.00 6.54
CA MET A 49 3.81 0.09 7.24
C MET A 49 2.31 -0.16 7.42
N LYS A 50 1.64 -0.68 6.37
CA LYS A 50 0.23 -1.05 6.44
C LYS A 50 -0.01 -2.21 7.40
N THR A 51 0.86 -3.21 7.41
CA THR A 51 0.76 -4.36 8.34
C THR A 51 0.85 -3.89 9.79
N ILE A 52 1.82 -3.06 10.15
CA ILE A 52 1.96 -2.55 11.52
C ILE A 52 0.73 -1.73 11.92
N ALA A 53 0.23 -0.86 11.03
CA ALA A 53 -0.98 -0.09 11.29
C ALA A 53 -2.23 -0.96 11.51
N ILE A 54 -2.34 -2.09 10.80
CA ILE A 54 -3.44 -3.05 10.99
C ILE A 54 -3.32 -3.76 12.33
N VAL A 55 -2.11 -4.19 12.71
CA VAL A 55 -1.85 -4.83 14.02
C VAL A 55 -2.20 -3.87 15.15
N THR A 56 -1.77 -2.60 15.09
CA THR A 56 -2.08 -1.62 16.13
C THR A 56 -3.57 -1.30 16.19
N LEU A 57 -4.23 -1.10 15.05
CA LEU A 57 -5.67 -0.82 14.99
C LEU A 57 -6.53 -2.01 15.47
N THR A 58 -5.99 -3.23 15.36
CA THR A 58 -6.58 -4.45 15.90
C THR A 58 -6.36 -4.56 17.41
N PHE A 59 -5.16 -4.23 17.89
CA PHE A 59 -4.80 -4.34 19.31
C PHE A 59 -5.38 -3.23 20.17
N LEU A 60 -5.63 -2.04 19.61
CA LEU A 60 -6.18 -0.89 20.33
C LEU A 60 -7.57 -1.16 20.95
N PRO A 61 -8.57 -1.70 20.23
CA PRO A 61 -9.85 -2.09 20.82
C PRO A 61 -9.71 -3.25 21.82
N ALA A 62 -8.83 -4.22 21.57
CA ALA A 62 -8.56 -5.30 22.53
C ALA A 62 -7.96 -4.77 23.85
N THR A 63 -7.04 -3.81 23.74
CA THR A 63 -6.39 -3.15 24.88
C THR A 63 -7.39 -2.28 25.64
N TYR A 64 -8.28 -1.58 24.94
CA TYR A 64 -9.36 -0.80 25.53
C TYR A 64 -10.32 -1.67 26.35
N VAL A 65 -10.73 -2.83 25.79
CA VAL A 65 -11.55 -3.81 26.51
C VAL A 65 -10.81 -4.36 27.74
N SER A 66 -9.52 -4.69 27.61
CA SER A 66 -8.69 -5.12 28.74
C SER A 66 -8.58 -4.06 29.84
N ALA A 67 -8.50 -2.78 29.48
CA ALA A 67 -8.44 -1.66 30.42
C ALA A 67 -9.77 -1.48 31.17
N ILE A 68 -10.91 -1.53 30.47
CA ILE A 68 -12.24 -1.46 31.09
C ILE A 68 -12.46 -2.63 32.04
N LEU A 69 -12.09 -3.85 31.64
CA LEU A 69 -12.21 -5.02 32.50
C LEU A 69 -11.31 -4.91 33.73
N GLY A 70 -10.08 -4.41 33.59
CA GLY A 70 -9.18 -4.15 34.73
C GLY A 70 -9.73 -3.12 35.73
N MET A 71 -10.46 -2.11 35.24
CA MET A 71 -11.10 -1.10 36.10
C MET A 71 -12.42 -1.59 36.71
N ASN A 72 -13.25 -2.34 35.96
CA ASN A 72 -14.57 -2.80 36.41
C ASN A 72 -14.50 -4.06 37.29
N PHE A 73 -13.49 -4.92 37.12
CA PHE A 73 -13.25 -6.07 38.03
C PHE A 73 -12.98 -5.64 39.48
N PHE A 74 -12.59 -4.37 39.73
CA PHE A 74 -12.28 -3.87 41.07
C PHE A 74 -13.43 -3.09 41.73
N SER A 75 -14.62 -2.97 41.13
CA SER A 75 -15.83 -2.53 41.85
C SER A 75 -16.54 -3.71 42.51
N TYR A 76 -15.83 -4.39 43.43
CA TYR A 76 -16.46 -5.21 44.46
C TYR A 76 -17.17 -4.24 45.41
N ASN A 77 -18.49 -4.05 45.29
CA ASN A 77 -19.27 -3.33 46.30
C ASN A 77 -19.42 -4.27 47.51
N PRO A 78 -18.80 -3.98 48.67
CA PRO A 78 -18.92 -4.83 49.86
C PRO A 78 -20.25 -4.66 50.60
N ASP A 79 -21.11 -3.73 50.17
CA ASP A 79 -22.30 -3.36 50.90
C ASP A 79 -23.55 -3.88 50.19
N THR A 80 -23.99 -5.08 50.58
CA THR A 80 -25.39 -5.44 50.87
C THR A 80 -25.54 -6.97 50.86
N HIS A 81 -25.38 -7.54 52.06
CA HIS A 81 -26.01 -8.77 52.54
C HIS A 81 -25.66 -10.10 51.84
N GLY A 82 -24.72 -10.82 52.47
CA GLY A 82 -24.81 -12.28 52.62
C GLY A 82 -24.58 -13.11 51.36
N GLY A 83 -23.32 -13.50 51.14
CA GLY A 83 -23.00 -14.86 50.68
C GLY A 83 -23.55 -15.33 49.34
N HIS A 84 -23.96 -14.43 48.44
CA HIS A 84 -24.23 -14.78 47.05
C HIS A 84 -23.18 -14.13 46.16
N ILE A 85 -22.28 -14.97 45.66
CA ILE A 85 -21.45 -14.69 44.50
C ILE A 85 -22.41 -14.52 43.33
N THR A 86 -22.94 -13.30 43.19
CA THR A 86 -23.75 -12.93 42.03
C THR A 86 -22.79 -12.91 40.86
N TYR A 87 -22.83 -13.98 40.06
CA TYR A 87 -22.13 -14.07 38.79
C TYR A 87 -22.49 -12.82 37.97
N SER A 88 -21.58 -11.85 37.92
CA SER A 88 -21.81 -10.60 37.21
C SER A 88 -22.20 -10.91 35.76
N PRO A 89 -23.31 -10.37 35.24
CA PRO A 89 -23.76 -10.53 33.85
C PRO A 89 -22.71 -10.12 32.79
N ASP A 90 -21.63 -9.45 33.19
CA ASP A 90 -20.55 -8.96 32.35
C ASP A 90 -19.63 -10.04 31.76
N LEU A 91 -19.67 -11.28 32.25
CA LEU A 91 -18.95 -12.40 31.59
C LEU A 91 -19.48 -12.66 30.17
N TRP A 92 -20.76 -12.35 29.91
CA TRP A 92 -21.34 -12.46 28.57
C TRP A 92 -20.79 -11.38 27.63
N LEU A 93 -20.53 -10.17 28.16
CA LEU A 93 -19.96 -9.06 27.39
C LEU A 93 -18.55 -9.39 26.87
N TYR A 94 -17.76 -10.15 27.64
CA TYR A 94 -16.47 -10.68 27.17
C TYR A 94 -16.62 -11.52 25.90
N PHE A 95 -17.52 -12.50 25.89
CA PHE A 95 -17.75 -13.35 24.70
C PHE A 95 -18.36 -12.55 23.55
N VAL A 96 -19.30 -11.65 23.83
CA VAL A 96 -19.96 -10.82 22.80
C VAL A 96 -19.03 -9.81 22.17
N VAL A 97 -17.97 -9.37 22.83
CA VAL A 97 -16.98 -8.45 22.24
C VAL A 97 -15.80 -9.21 21.64
N SER A 98 -15.31 -10.25 22.30
CA SER A 98 -14.18 -11.09 21.86
C SER A 98 -14.47 -11.80 20.53
N ILE A 99 -15.65 -12.41 20.39
CA ILE A 99 -16.02 -13.19 19.20
C ILE A 99 -16.09 -12.33 17.92
N PRO A 100 -16.87 -11.24 17.85
CA PRO A 100 -16.93 -10.42 16.64
C PRO A 100 -15.60 -9.72 16.36
N LEU A 101 -14.82 -9.38 17.39
CA LEU A 101 -13.49 -8.82 17.19
C LEU A 101 -12.55 -9.83 16.54
N THR A 102 -12.56 -11.09 16.98
CA THR A 102 -11.79 -12.18 16.37
C THR A 102 -12.22 -12.41 14.91
N ILE A 103 -13.53 -12.38 14.65
CA ILE A 103 -14.09 -12.48 13.29
C ILE A 103 -13.67 -11.27 12.44
N ALA A 104 -13.66 -10.06 12.99
CA ALA A 104 -13.24 -8.85 12.27
C ALA A 104 -11.77 -8.95 11.82
N VAL A 105 -10.88 -9.45 12.67
CA VAL A 105 -9.47 -9.67 12.32
C VAL A 105 -9.34 -10.74 11.24
N LEU A 106 -10.04 -11.87 11.38
CA LEU A 106 -10.00 -12.95 10.39
C LEU A 106 -10.59 -12.51 9.04
N THR A 107 -11.68 -11.75 9.04
CA THR A 107 -12.30 -11.23 7.80
C THR A 107 -11.42 -10.19 7.13
N ILE A 108 -10.80 -9.28 7.89
CA ILE A 108 -9.82 -8.32 7.34
C ILE A 108 -8.64 -9.09 6.73
N TRP A 109 -8.05 -10.04 7.46
CA TRP A 109 -6.93 -10.85 6.96
C TRP A 109 -7.29 -11.63 5.70
N TRP A 110 -8.46 -12.30 5.70
CA TRP A 110 -8.92 -13.09 4.56
C TRP A 110 -9.25 -12.23 3.33
N VAL A 111 -9.86 -11.06 3.52
CA VAL A 111 -10.15 -10.11 2.43
C VAL A 111 -8.86 -9.52 1.88
N TRP A 112 -7.84 -9.27 2.71
CA TRP A 112 -6.55 -8.75 2.26
C TRP A 112 -5.78 -9.75 1.42
N GLN A 113 -5.66 -11.00 1.91
CA GLN A 113 -5.06 -12.11 1.17
C GLN A 113 -5.69 -12.24 -0.22
N ARG A 114 -7.03 -12.17 -0.27
CA ARG A 114 -7.78 -12.30 -1.52
C ARG A 114 -7.68 -11.08 -2.43
N ARG A 115 -7.43 -9.89 -1.88
CA ARG A 115 -7.23 -8.65 -2.66
C ARG A 115 -5.85 -8.58 -3.28
N GLU A 116 -4.83 -9.13 -2.62
CA GLU A 116 -3.48 -9.22 -3.20
C GLU A 116 -3.45 -10.20 -4.38
N GLU A 117 -4.18 -11.32 -4.28
CA GLU A 117 -4.33 -12.26 -5.39
C GLU A 117 -5.03 -11.64 -6.63
N MET A 118 -6.11 -10.86 -6.44
CA MET A 118 -6.86 -10.28 -7.58
C MET A 118 -6.13 -9.12 -8.27
N VAL A 119 -5.38 -8.30 -7.53
CA VAL A 119 -4.63 -7.19 -8.13
C VAL A 119 -3.48 -7.73 -8.98
N GLN A 120 -2.84 -8.82 -8.57
CA GLN A 120 -1.74 -9.46 -9.30
C GLN A 120 -2.23 -10.17 -10.58
N ASP A 121 -3.40 -10.80 -10.53
CA ASP A 121 -3.93 -11.58 -11.66
C ASP A 121 -4.42 -10.67 -12.81
N SER A 122 -4.99 -9.50 -12.47
CA SER A 122 -5.46 -8.53 -13.47
C SER A 122 -4.34 -7.91 -14.31
N GLU A 123 -3.16 -7.67 -13.71
CA GLU A 123 -1.99 -7.10 -14.39
C GLU A 123 -1.40 -8.11 -15.40
N ASN A 124 -1.31 -9.39 -15.00
CA ASN A 124 -0.81 -10.48 -15.85
C ASN A 124 -1.73 -10.80 -17.04
N LEU A 125 -3.05 -10.65 -16.89
CA LEU A 125 -4.00 -10.88 -17.98
C LEU A 125 -3.93 -9.80 -19.06
N THR A 126 -3.72 -8.53 -18.67
CA THR A 126 -3.49 -7.44 -19.62
C THR A 126 -2.17 -7.58 -20.37
N GLU A 127 -1.11 -8.04 -19.71
CA GLU A 127 0.20 -8.27 -20.34
C GLU A 127 0.13 -9.42 -21.37
N LYS A 128 -0.51 -10.53 -21.01
CA LYS A 128 -0.72 -11.67 -21.91
C LYS A 128 -1.61 -11.33 -23.12
N ALA A 129 -2.64 -10.49 -22.94
CA ALA A 129 -3.49 -10.03 -24.03
C ALA A 129 -2.74 -9.11 -25.01
N ALA A 130 -1.88 -8.23 -24.48
CA ALA A 130 -1.04 -7.35 -25.30
C ALA A 130 0.01 -8.13 -26.11
N GLU A 131 0.60 -9.18 -25.53
CA GLU A 131 1.56 -10.06 -26.19
C GLU A 131 0.92 -10.88 -27.33
N SER A 132 -0.30 -11.40 -27.12
CA SER A 132 -1.05 -12.12 -28.18
C SER A 132 -1.42 -11.22 -29.37
N ALA A 133 -1.82 -9.96 -29.12
CA ALA A 133 -2.18 -9.03 -30.19
C ALA A 133 -0.98 -8.53 -31.01
N GLY A 134 0.20 -8.43 -30.40
CA GLY A 134 1.45 -8.10 -31.08
C GLY A 134 1.95 -9.23 -32.00
N THR A 135 1.65 -10.48 -31.65
CA THR A 135 2.13 -11.66 -32.40
C THR A 135 1.30 -11.91 -33.66
N GLU A 136 -0.02 -11.66 -33.63
CA GLU A 136 -0.90 -11.81 -34.80
C GLU A 136 -0.70 -10.70 -35.86
N THR A 137 -0.44 -9.47 -35.43
CA THR A 137 -0.25 -8.33 -36.34
C THR A 137 1.09 -8.37 -37.08
N SER A 138 2.13 -8.98 -36.49
CA SER A 138 3.42 -9.21 -37.14
C SER A 138 3.34 -10.30 -38.22
N SER A 139 2.58 -11.38 -37.96
CA SER A 139 2.45 -12.50 -38.92
C SER A 139 1.57 -12.17 -40.13
N SER A 140 0.56 -11.30 -39.99
CA SER A 140 -0.31 -10.92 -41.12
C SER A 140 0.33 -9.87 -42.05
N ARG A 141 1.43 -9.24 -41.65
CA ARG A 141 2.11 -8.19 -42.43
C ARG A 141 3.31 -8.73 -43.25
N SER A 142 3.65 -10.02 -43.10
CA SER A 142 4.73 -10.68 -43.86
C SER A 142 4.24 -11.71 -44.88
N GLY A 143 2.93 -11.75 -45.17
CA GLY A 143 2.31 -12.60 -46.21
C GLY A 143 1.96 -11.83 -47.46
#